data_AF-A0A9E2JK84-F1
#
_entry.id   AF-A0A9E2JK84-F1
#
_cell.length_a   1.000
_cell.length_b   1.000
_cell.length_c   1.000
_cell.angle_alpha   90.00
_cell.angle_beta   90.00
_cell.angle_gamma   90.00
#
_symmetry.space_group_name_H-M   'P 1'
#
loop_
_entity.id
_entity.type
_entity.pdbx_description
1 polymer ?
#
loop_
_entity_poly.entity_id
_entity_poly.type
_entity_poly.pdbx_seq_one_letter_code
_entity_poly.pdbx_strand_id
1 'polypeptide(L)'
;MTGIRSRRALRPTPSLILIAWALLLLAWPDAAWAVKNLTVAKSGGGSGTVTTAPAGIDCGSTCSAAFADGTRVTLTAAPAAPSGFDGWLGAPCRGNGPCTLDMLDDYSAIAAFNPDSDADNSSDTVENAGPYGGDGNQNGVRDSTEANVATLKSIEYVYTTLVSETGTQLAQVNAQENPSPADNPKDPYFPYGFFGFSVQGLNAGDSTVVTMILHYPLAITTYFKYGPTPDNPVPHWYEFVHDGRTGARIRLFTDATVIYLYLMDGERGDDDLAANGTITDVGAPGARAEDTARLKDGSGGGGGGGCFINSVPAP
;
A
#
# COMPACT_ATOMS: atom_id res chain seq x y z
N MET A 1 36.11 -88.90 -28.59
CA MET A 1 36.56 -89.45 -29.88
C MET A 1 35.48 -90.37 -30.40
N THR A 2 34.89 -90.27 -31.58
CA THR A 2 34.95 -89.30 -32.69
C THR A 2 33.73 -89.65 -33.54
N GLY A 3 32.97 -88.64 -34.01
CA GLY A 3 31.76 -88.82 -34.78
C GLY A 3 31.99 -89.37 -36.20
N ILE A 4 30.99 -90.09 -36.69
CA ILE A 4 30.91 -90.70 -38.02
C ILE A 4 29.57 -90.31 -38.65
N ARG A 5 29.63 -89.80 -39.90
CA ARG A 5 28.62 -89.85 -40.98
C ARG A 5 27.29 -89.08 -40.76
N SER A 6 26.53 -88.66 -41.76
CA SER A 6 26.51 -88.86 -43.22
C SER A 6 25.45 -87.92 -43.83
N ARG A 7 25.65 -87.48 -45.08
CA ARG A 7 24.69 -87.20 -46.19
C ARG A 7 23.39 -86.45 -45.83
N ARG A 8 22.91 -85.45 -46.57
CA ARG A 8 22.42 -85.49 -47.96
C ARG A 8 21.78 -84.11 -48.24
N ALA A 9 21.77 -83.65 -49.49
CA ALA A 9 21.14 -82.40 -49.90
C ALA A 9 19.61 -82.50 -50.02
N LEU A 10 18.87 -81.42 -49.69
CA LEU A 10 17.79 -80.77 -50.48
C LEU A 10 17.01 -79.73 -49.61
N ARG A 11 16.56 -78.64 -50.26
CA ARG A 11 16.04 -77.36 -49.68
C ARG A 11 14.61 -77.45 -49.08
N PRO A 12 14.24 -76.52 -48.17
CA PRO A 12 12.97 -75.77 -48.35
C PRO A 12 13.04 -74.26 -47.99
N THR A 13 12.50 -73.45 -48.93
CA THR A 13 11.59 -72.27 -48.87
C THR A 13 11.53 -71.22 -47.72
N PRO A 14 11.00 -69.99 -48.00
CA PRO A 14 11.33 -68.72 -47.35
C PRO A 14 10.34 -68.30 -46.24
N SER A 15 10.78 -67.44 -45.32
CA SER A 15 9.88 -66.58 -44.55
C SER A 15 10.56 -65.25 -44.20
N LEU A 16 10.20 -64.24 -44.99
CA LEU A 16 9.93 -62.85 -44.65
C LEU A 16 10.38 -62.38 -43.25
N ILE A 17 11.44 -61.56 -43.22
CA ILE A 17 11.53 -60.42 -42.29
C ILE A 17 11.98 -59.21 -43.10
N LEU A 18 11.01 -58.49 -43.65
CA LEU A 18 11.16 -57.10 -44.08
C LEU A 18 11.19 -56.24 -42.82
N ILE A 19 12.36 -55.75 -42.40
CA ILE A 19 12.43 -54.63 -41.46
C ILE A 19 12.19 -53.37 -42.28
N ALA A 20 10.93 -52.96 -42.32
CA ALA A 20 10.56 -51.62 -42.73
C ALA A 20 11.17 -50.63 -41.74
N TRP A 21 12.10 -49.80 -42.22
CA TRP A 21 12.45 -48.54 -41.58
C TRP A 21 11.27 -47.58 -41.77
N ALA A 22 10.18 -47.83 -41.04
CA ALA A 22 9.17 -46.82 -40.82
C ALA A 22 9.76 -45.84 -39.81
N LEU A 23 10.07 -44.62 -40.26
CA LEU A 23 10.21 -43.44 -39.41
C LEU A 23 8.90 -43.29 -38.65
N LEU A 24 8.83 -43.94 -37.49
CA LEU A 24 7.88 -43.64 -36.45
C LEU A 24 8.31 -42.27 -35.91
N LEU A 25 7.77 -41.20 -36.50
CA LEU A 25 7.54 -39.95 -35.78
C LEU A 25 6.59 -40.33 -34.64
N LEU A 26 7.15 -40.88 -33.56
CA LEU A 26 6.57 -40.71 -32.24
C LEU A 26 6.59 -39.21 -32.05
N ALA A 27 5.46 -38.56 -32.32
CA ALA A 27 5.15 -37.34 -31.60
C ALA A 27 5.29 -37.73 -30.13
N TRP A 28 6.40 -37.34 -29.50
CA TRP A 28 6.39 -37.16 -28.07
C TRP A 28 5.17 -36.26 -27.84
N PRO A 29 4.21 -36.64 -26.99
CA PRO A 29 3.21 -35.67 -26.59
C PRO A 29 4.04 -34.50 -26.10
N ASP A 30 3.95 -33.34 -26.78
CA ASP A 30 4.45 -32.09 -26.24
C ASP A 30 4.02 -32.12 -24.80
N ALA A 31 4.98 -32.13 -23.87
CA ALA A 31 4.66 -32.24 -22.46
C ALA A 31 3.68 -31.11 -22.19
N ALA A 32 2.39 -31.42 -22.10
CA ALA A 32 1.38 -30.41 -21.92
C ALA A 32 1.56 -30.00 -20.48
N TRP A 33 2.19 -28.85 -20.28
CA TRP A 33 2.36 -28.26 -18.97
C TRP A 33 0.94 -28.17 -18.41
N ALA A 34 0.71 -28.69 -17.21
CA ALA A 34 -0.58 -28.50 -16.55
C ALA A 34 -0.88 -27.00 -16.59
N VAL A 35 -2.09 -26.62 -16.97
CA VAL A 35 -2.50 -25.21 -17.00
C VAL A 35 -3.50 -24.96 -15.89
N LYS A 36 -3.44 -23.76 -15.32
CA LYS A 36 -4.32 -23.26 -14.27
C LYS A 36 -5.04 -22.02 -14.73
N ASN A 37 -6.31 -21.90 -14.40
CA ASN A 37 -7.15 -20.76 -14.77
C ASN A 37 -7.10 -19.69 -13.70
N LEU A 38 -6.84 -18.45 -14.11
CA LEU A 38 -7.05 -17.27 -13.28
C LEU A 38 -8.28 -16.53 -13.79
N THR A 39 -9.21 -16.22 -12.89
CA THR A 39 -10.38 -15.39 -13.17
C THR A 39 -10.33 -14.13 -12.31
N VAL A 40 -10.68 -13.00 -12.90
CA VAL A 40 -10.83 -11.72 -12.21
C VAL A 40 -12.29 -11.32 -12.24
N ALA A 41 -12.84 -11.01 -11.07
CA ALA A 41 -14.11 -10.32 -10.93
C ALA A 41 -13.87 -8.89 -10.47
N LYS A 42 -14.79 -8.00 -10.84
CA LYS A 42 -14.82 -6.61 -10.34
C LYS A 42 -16.03 -6.43 -9.43
N SER A 43 -15.87 -5.65 -8.38
CA SER A 43 -16.94 -5.30 -7.43
C SER A 43 -16.92 -3.81 -7.11
N GLY A 44 -18.00 -3.31 -6.50
CA GLY A 44 -18.17 -1.90 -6.16
C GLY A 44 -18.92 -1.10 -7.23
N GLY A 45 -19.19 0.17 -6.92
CA GLY A 45 -19.94 1.08 -7.81
C GLY A 45 -19.07 1.85 -8.81
N GLY A 46 -17.74 1.77 -8.67
CA GLY A 46 -16.77 2.45 -9.51
C GLY A 46 -16.38 1.62 -10.75
N SER A 47 -15.45 2.16 -11.52
CA SER A 47 -14.96 1.54 -12.74
C SER A 47 -13.44 1.42 -12.74
N GLY A 48 -12.93 0.43 -13.48
CA GLY A 48 -11.51 0.13 -13.54
C GLY A 48 -11.20 -1.08 -14.41
N THR A 49 -9.90 -1.29 -14.63
CA THR A 49 -9.34 -2.40 -15.38
C THR A 49 -8.35 -3.17 -14.50
N VAL A 50 -8.17 -4.46 -14.80
CA VAL A 50 -7.15 -5.30 -14.15
C VAL A 50 -6.35 -5.98 -15.24
N THR A 51 -5.03 -5.87 -15.18
CA THR A 51 -4.11 -6.49 -16.13
C THR A 51 -3.19 -7.49 -15.43
N THR A 52 -2.62 -8.44 -16.17
CA THR A 52 -1.62 -9.39 -15.64
C THR A 52 -0.26 -9.26 -16.33
N ALA A 53 0.80 -9.57 -15.57
CA ALA A 53 2.12 -9.91 -16.08
C ALA A 53 2.52 -11.32 -15.59
N PRO A 54 2.80 -12.30 -16.48
CA PRO A 54 2.69 -12.25 -17.94
C PRO A 54 1.29 -11.86 -18.47
N ALA A 55 1.26 -11.29 -19.67
CA ALA A 55 0.01 -10.85 -20.29
C ALA A 55 -0.94 -12.04 -20.53
N GLY A 56 -2.22 -11.83 -20.22
CA GLY A 56 -3.27 -12.84 -20.40
C GLY A 56 -4.65 -12.31 -20.01
N ILE A 57 -4.72 -11.51 -18.96
CA ILE A 57 -5.94 -10.83 -18.51
C ILE A 57 -5.80 -9.33 -18.78
N ASP A 58 -6.86 -8.75 -19.35
CA ASP A 58 -7.14 -7.33 -19.44
C ASP A 58 -8.64 -7.14 -19.18
N CYS A 59 -9.00 -7.14 -17.90
CA CYS A 59 -10.37 -7.19 -17.40
C CYS A 59 -11.07 -5.82 -17.51
N GLY A 60 -10.88 -5.12 -18.63
CA GLY A 60 -11.91 -4.28 -19.25
C GLY A 60 -12.84 -5.10 -20.15
N SER A 61 -12.33 -6.18 -20.76
CA SER A 61 -13.08 -7.07 -21.66
C SER A 61 -12.77 -8.55 -21.46
N THR A 62 -11.53 -8.90 -21.10
CA THR A 62 -11.07 -10.29 -20.94
C THR A 62 -10.64 -10.52 -19.50
N CYS A 63 -11.48 -11.22 -18.74
CA CYS A 63 -11.32 -11.38 -17.29
C CYS A 63 -10.87 -12.78 -16.86
N SER A 64 -10.50 -13.65 -17.80
CA SER A 64 -9.92 -14.96 -17.46
C SER A 64 -8.86 -15.37 -18.47
N ALA A 65 -7.84 -16.09 -17.98
CA ALA A 65 -6.79 -16.67 -18.81
C ALA A 65 -6.20 -17.93 -18.16
N ALA A 66 -5.62 -18.78 -18.99
CA ALA A 66 -4.89 -19.96 -18.55
C ALA A 66 -3.38 -19.66 -18.51
N PHE A 67 -2.73 -20.02 -17.41
CA PHE A 67 -1.30 -19.91 -17.21
C PHE A 67 -0.71 -21.29 -16.94
N ALA A 68 0.56 -21.52 -17.30
CA ALA A 68 1.21 -22.78 -16.98
C ALA A 68 1.36 -22.95 -15.45
N ASP A 69 1.27 -24.17 -14.96
CA ASP A 69 1.44 -24.52 -13.56
C ASP A 69 2.79 -24.00 -13.03
N GLY A 70 2.76 -23.36 -11.87
CA GLY A 70 3.91 -22.70 -11.25
C GLY A 70 4.29 -21.34 -11.86
N THR A 71 3.56 -20.83 -12.85
CA THR A 71 3.81 -19.48 -13.40
C THR A 71 3.55 -18.42 -12.33
N ARG A 72 4.51 -17.53 -12.10
CA ARG A 72 4.29 -16.34 -11.28
C ARG A 72 3.53 -15.29 -12.08
N VAL A 73 2.36 -14.90 -11.59
CA VAL A 73 1.48 -13.90 -12.20
C VAL A 73 1.32 -12.71 -11.24
N THR A 74 1.50 -11.50 -11.75
CA THR A 74 1.21 -10.25 -11.04
C THR A 74 -0.01 -9.58 -11.66
N LEU A 75 -1.06 -9.40 -10.86
CA LEU A 75 -2.25 -8.63 -11.16
C LEU A 75 -2.06 -7.16 -10.76
N THR A 76 -2.37 -6.25 -11.67
CA THR A 76 -2.35 -4.79 -11.43
C THR A 76 -3.73 -4.22 -11.71
N ALA A 77 -4.33 -3.58 -10.71
CA ALA A 77 -5.59 -2.85 -10.85
C ALA A 77 -5.31 -1.40 -11.24
N ALA A 78 -6.07 -0.87 -12.19
CA ALA A 78 -6.02 0.52 -12.61
C ALA A 78 -7.45 1.08 -12.55
N PRO A 79 -7.80 1.87 -11.52
CA PRO A 79 -9.10 2.50 -11.44
C PRO A 79 -9.26 3.55 -12.56
N ALA A 80 -10.49 3.74 -13.02
CA ALA A 80 -10.81 4.79 -14.00
C ALA A 80 -11.47 5.96 -13.27
N ALA A 81 -10.95 7.17 -13.47
CA ALA A 81 -11.48 8.37 -12.82
C ALA A 81 -12.98 8.56 -13.09
N PRO A 82 -13.78 9.01 -12.10
CA PRO A 82 -13.42 9.35 -10.72
C PRO A 82 -13.65 8.16 -9.77
N SER A 83 -12.96 7.04 -9.99
CA SER A 83 -13.02 5.87 -9.10
C SER A 83 -11.69 5.66 -8.40
N GLY A 84 -11.73 5.14 -7.18
CA GLY A 84 -10.59 4.61 -6.43
C GLY A 84 -10.54 3.08 -6.47
N PHE A 85 -9.38 2.53 -6.09
CA PHE A 85 -9.20 1.08 -5.90
C PHE A 85 -9.13 0.75 -4.42
N ASP A 86 -10.21 0.16 -3.88
CA ASP A 86 -10.33 -0.20 -2.46
C ASP A 86 -9.51 -1.44 -2.08
N GLY A 87 -8.98 -2.14 -3.07
CA GLY A 87 -8.12 -3.29 -2.90
C GLY A 87 -8.70 -4.60 -3.40
N TRP A 88 -7.91 -5.65 -3.21
CA TRP A 88 -8.28 -7.02 -3.54
C TRP A 88 -9.06 -7.68 -2.41
N LEU A 89 -10.19 -8.31 -2.75
CA LEU A 89 -11.07 -8.98 -1.80
C LEU A 89 -10.87 -10.50 -1.80
N GLY A 90 -10.37 -11.03 -0.68
CA GLY A 90 -10.30 -12.47 -0.44
C GLY A 90 -9.09 -13.19 -1.07
N ALA A 91 -8.78 -14.39 -0.61
CA ALA A 91 -7.64 -15.14 -1.16
C ALA A 91 -7.84 -15.45 -2.66
N PRO A 92 -6.79 -15.41 -3.50
CA PRO A 92 -5.37 -15.27 -3.12
C PRO A 92 -4.88 -13.83 -2.96
N CYS A 93 -5.68 -12.82 -3.31
CA CYS A 93 -5.23 -11.42 -3.37
C CYS A 93 -5.82 -10.55 -2.25
N ARG A 94 -4.98 -9.87 -1.48
CA ARG A 94 -5.43 -8.95 -0.42
C ARG A 94 -4.62 -7.65 -0.44
N GLY A 95 -5.20 -6.59 0.10
CA GLY A 95 -4.57 -5.27 0.18
C GLY A 95 -4.72 -4.47 -1.11
N ASN A 96 -4.03 -3.33 -1.17
CA ASN A 96 -4.29 -2.28 -2.16
C ASN A 96 -3.19 -2.17 -3.22
N GLY A 97 -2.10 -2.94 -3.08
CA GLY A 97 -1.01 -3.01 -4.04
C GLY A 97 -1.19 -4.07 -5.12
N PRO A 98 -0.21 -4.24 -6.02
CA PRO A 98 -0.20 -5.35 -6.98
C PRO A 98 -0.28 -6.71 -6.28
N CYS A 99 -1.10 -7.61 -6.80
CA CYS A 99 -1.22 -8.97 -6.26
C CYS A 99 -0.34 -9.93 -7.07
N THR A 100 0.70 -10.49 -6.44
CA THR A 100 1.56 -11.51 -7.07
C THR A 100 1.27 -12.88 -6.48
N LEU A 101 1.00 -13.86 -7.33
CA LEU A 101 0.75 -15.25 -6.94
C LEU A 101 1.44 -16.23 -7.89
N ASP A 102 1.78 -17.42 -7.37
CA ASP A 102 2.25 -18.54 -8.19
C ASP A 102 1.02 -19.40 -8.58
N MET A 103 0.83 -19.66 -9.88
CA MET A 103 -0.33 -20.38 -10.44
C MET A 103 -0.24 -21.88 -10.17
N LEU A 104 -0.53 -22.29 -8.94
CA LEU A 104 -0.51 -23.68 -8.47
C LEU A 104 -1.89 -24.34 -8.48
N ASP A 105 -2.95 -23.54 -8.55
CA ASP A 105 -4.33 -23.99 -8.66
C ASP A 105 -5.16 -22.99 -9.50
N ASP A 106 -6.41 -23.32 -9.77
CA ASP A 106 -7.36 -22.36 -10.32
C ASP A 106 -7.68 -21.30 -9.26
N TYR A 107 -7.56 -20.03 -9.64
CA TYR A 107 -7.74 -18.89 -8.74
C TYR A 107 -8.80 -17.92 -9.23
N SER A 108 -9.47 -17.28 -8.27
CA SER A 108 -10.38 -16.16 -8.51
C SER A 108 -9.95 -14.97 -7.65
N ALA A 109 -9.71 -13.83 -8.27
CA ALA A 109 -9.39 -12.58 -7.60
C ALA A 109 -10.53 -11.58 -7.80
N ILE A 110 -10.88 -10.83 -6.75
CA ILE A 110 -11.91 -9.79 -6.82
C ILE A 110 -11.25 -8.43 -6.61
N ALA A 111 -11.36 -7.54 -7.60
CA ALA A 111 -10.90 -6.15 -7.52
C ALA A 111 -12.07 -5.22 -7.16
N ALA A 112 -11.96 -4.48 -6.07
CA ALA A 112 -12.97 -3.51 -5.66
C ALA A 112 -12.65 -2.11 -6.21
N PHE A 113 -13.56 -1.57 -7.03
CA PHE A 113 -13.52 -0.19 -7.52
C PHE A 113 -14.75 0.55 -7.01
N ASN A 114 -14.55 1.68 -6.34
CA ASN A 114 -15.64 2.50 -5.81
C ASN A 114 -15.47 3.96 -6.26
N PRO A 115 -16.56 4.76 -6.29
CA PRO A 115 -16.45 6.19 -6.56
C PRO A 115 -15.47 6.87 -5.60
N ASP A 116 -14.73 7.82 -6.14
CA ASP A 116 -13.76 8.71 -5.48
C ASP A 116 -14.06 10.10 -6.04
N SER A 117 -15.01 10.78 -5.41
CA SER A 117 -15.69 11.95 -5.99
C SER A 117 -14.80 13.19 -6.08
N ASP A 118 -13.79 13.31 -5.21
CA ASP A 118 -12.81 14.40 -5.17
C ASP A 118 -11.42 14.01 -5.70
N ALA A 119 -11.27 12.75 -6.15
CA ALA A 119 -10.07 12.21 -6.81
C ALA A 119 -8.83 12.25 -5.91
N ASP A 120 -9.02 12.11 -4.60
CA ASP A 120 -7.95 12.21 -3.63
C ASP A 120 -7.21 10.85 -3.43
N ASN A 121 -7.70 9.77 -4.05
CA ASN A 121 -7.29 8.36 -3.89
C ASN A 121 -7.79 7.67 -2.61
N SER A 122 -8.78 8.24 -1.95
CA SER A 122 -9.68 7.61 -1.00
C SER A 122 -11.06 7.47 -1.64
N SER A 123 -11.70 6.31 -1.49
CA SER A 123 -13.04 6.17 -2.06
C SER A 123 -14.10 6.76 -1.14
N ASP A 124 -15.20 7.22 -1.73
CA ASP A 124 -16.41 7.64 -1.02
C ASP A 124 -16.85 6.55 -0.01
N THR A 125 -16.61 5.27 -0.31
CA THR A 125 -16.97 4.18 0.60
C THR A 125 -16.10 4.16 1.86
N VAL A 126 -14.80 4.42 1.73
CA VAL A 126 -13.87 4.52 2.87
C VAL A 126 -14.20 5.76 3.70
N GLU A 127 -14.39 6.90 3.05
CA GLU A 127 -14.61 8.18 3.72
C GLU A 127 -15.97 8.25 4.42
N ASN A 128 -17.04 7.87 3.74
CA ASN A 128 -18.38 7.87 4.34
C ASN A 128 -18.53 6.87 5.50
N ALA A 129 -17.65 5.85 5.56
CA ALA A 129 -17.56 4.93 6.68
C ALA A 129 -16.66 5.44 7.82
N GLY A 130 -16.05 6.60 7.65
CA GLY A 130 -15.18 7.27 8.61
C GLY A 130 -15.92 7.82 9.83
N PRO A 131 -15.17 8.42 10.77
CA PRO A 131 -15.70 9.03 11.99
C PRO A 131 -16.78 10.08 11.70
N TYR A 132 -17.67 10.28 12.68
CA TYR A 132 -18.72 11.29 12.65
C TYR A 132 -19.65 11.24 11.42
N GLY A 133 -19.77 10.07 10.77
CA GLY A 133 -20.62 9.91 9.58
C GLY A 133 -19.95 10.35 8.28
N GLY A 134 -18.61 10.29 8.24
CA GLY A 134 -17.78 10.72 7.11
C GLY A 134 -17.44 12.21 7.11
N ASP A 135 -17.48 12.85 8.28
CA ASP A 135 -17.11 14.25 8.51
C ASP A 135 -15.99 14.27 9.56
N GLY A 136 -14.80 13.82 9.16
CA GLY A 136 -13.68 13.60 10.06
C GLY A 136 -13.14 14.90 10.66
N ASN A 137 -13.33 16.03 9.97
CA ASN A 137 -12.93 17.35 10.45
C ASN A 137 -14.05 18.08 11.25
N GLN A 138 -15.26 17.51 11.28
CA GLN A 138 -16.45 18.01 11.97
C GLN A 138 -16.88 19.43 11.55
N ASN A 139 -16.75 19.76 10.26
CA ASN A 139 -17.16 21.05 9.71
C ASN A 139 -18.62 21.07 9.17
N GLY A 140 -19.30 19.91 9.20
CA GLY A 140 -20.68 19.72 8.73
C GLY A 140 -20.80 19.30 7.26
N VAL A 141 -19.69 19.09 6.57
CA VAL A 141 -19.60 18.58 5.19
C VAL A 141 -18.94 17.20 5.24
N ARG A 142 -19.27 16.35 4.28
CA ARG A 142 -18.60 15.04 4.18
C ARG A 142 -17.24 15.21 3.54
N ASP A 143 -16.26 14.53 4.09
CA ASP A 143 -14.88 14.53 3.61
C ASP A 143 -14.83 14.20 2.11
N SER A 144 -15.57 13.18 1.66
CA SER A 144 -15.66 12.74 0.24
C SER A 144 -16.28 13.72 -0.74
N THR A 145 -16.54 14.95 -0.31
CA THR A 145 -17.07 16.03 -1.14
C THR A 145 -16.24 17.31 -1.03
N GLU A 146 -15.14 17.25 -0.29
CA GLU A 146 -14.26 18.37 -0.01
C GLU A 146 -12.87 18.08 -0.55
N ALA A 147 -12.51 18.65 -1.69
CA ALA A 147 -11.22 18.39 -2.34
C ALA A 147 -9.98 18.63 -1.44
N ASN A 148 -10.08 19.45 -0.39
CA ASN A 148 -9.00 19.72 0.55
C ASN A 148 -9.04 18.84 1.81
N VAL A 149 -9.92 17.84 1.88
CA VAL A 149 -10.12 16.94 3.02
C VAL A 149 -10.10 15.50 2.51
N ALA A 150 -9.47 14.61 3.27
CA ALA A 150 -9.35 13.20 2.90
C ALA A 150 -9.43 12.34 4.14
N THR A 151 -10.32 11.35 4.19
CA THR A 151 -10.32 10.35 5.26
C THR A 151 -9.90 8.98 4.76
N LEU A 152 -8.85 8.42 5.35
CA LEU A 152 -8.35 7.08 5.02
C LEU A 152 -8.12 6.22 6.26
N LYS A 153 -7.83 4.94 6.02
CA LYS A 153 -7.36 4.02 7.06
C LYS A 153 -5.84 3.89 6.99
N SER A 154 -5.19 3.98 8.14
CA SER A 154 -3.79 3.54 8.33
C SER A 154 -3.62 2.05 8.02
N ILE A 155 -2.36 1.59 7.95
CA ILE A 155 -2.04 0.16 7.78
C ILE A 155 -2.58 -0.73 8.93
N GLU A 156 -2.82 -0.13 10.10
CA GLU A 156 -3.44 -0.76 11.27
C GLU A 156 -4.98 -0.58 11.30
N TYR A 157 -5.59 -0.19 10.17
CA TYR A 157 -7.04 -0.01 10.00
C TYR A 157 -7.67 1.07 10.88
N VAL A 158 -6.87 2.02 11.40
CA VAL A 158 -7.36 3.18 12.15
C VAL A 158 -7.64 4.33 11.21
N TYR A 159 -8.83 4.94 11.32
CA TYR A 159 -9.19 6.12 10.55
C TYR A 159 -8.33 7.33 10.89
N THR A 160 -7.92 8.05 9.84
CA THR A 160 -7.14 9.29 9.89
C THR A 160 -7.76 10.27 8.89
N THR A 161 -7.91 11.52 9.29
CA THR A 161 -8.38 12.59 8.38
C THR A 161 -7.24 13.57 8.13
N LEU A 162 -7.00 13.88 6.87
CA LEU A 162 -6.10 14.95 6.43
C LEU A 162 -6.94 16.15 6.01
N VAL A 163 -6.51 17.34 6.39
CA VAL A 163 -7.15 18.60 6.03
C VAL A 163 -6.08 19.57 5.58
N SER A 164 -6.13 19.98 4.32
CA SER A 164 -5.31 21.06 3.76
C SER A 164 -6.10 22.37 3.68
N GLU A 165 -5.42 23.46 3.34
CA GLU A 165 -6.03 24.79 3.27
C GLU A 165 -7.14 24.87 2.21
N THR A 166 -8.22 25.61 2.51
CA THR A 166 -9.32 25.80 1.56
C THR A 166 -8.82 26.37 0.23
N GLY A 167 -9.24 25.76 -0.88
CA GLY A 167 -8.81 26.13 -2.24
C GLY A 167 -7.65 25.29 -2.77
N THR A 168 -7.05 24.43 -1.94
CA THR A 168 -6.12 23.38 -2.37
C THR A 168 -6.87 22.07 -2.66
N GLN A 169 -6.16 21.09 -3.22
CA GLN A 169 -6.65 19.74 -3.43
C GLN A 169 -5.67 18.73 -2.82
N LEU A 170 -6.18 17.82 -1.99
CA LEU A 170 -5.47 16.61 -1.60
C LEU A 170 -5.57 15.58 -2.73
N ALA A 171 -4.47 14.90 -2.99
CA ALA A 171 -4.41 13.83 -3.99
C ALA A 171 -3.38 12.78 -3.62
N GLN A 172 -3.52 11.58 -4.18
CA GLN A 172 -2.62 10.45 -3.92
C GLN A 172 -2.53 10.08 -2.43
N VAL A 173 -3.61 10.31 -1.70
CA VAL A 173 -3.72 9.98 -0.28
C VAL A 173 -3.66 8.46 -0.13
N ASN A 174 -2.71 8.00 0.68
CA ASN A 174 -2.51 6.58 0.95
C ASN A 174 -1.88 6.34 2.32
N ALA A 175 -2.12 5.14 2.85
CA ALA A 175 -1.34 4.60 3.95
C ALA A 175 -0.43 3.51 3.41
N GLN A 176 0.82 3.50 3.86
CA GLN A 176 1.84 2.58 3.39
C GLN A 176 2.70 2.05 4.54
N GLU A 177 3.31 0.90 4.26
CA GLU A 177 4.34 0.33 5.13
C GLU A 177 5.57 1.24 5.21
N ASN A 178 6.48 0.93 6.13
CA ASN A 178 7.74 1.66 6.24
C ASN A 178 8.50 1.67 4.89
N PRO A 179 8.79 2.85 4.31
CA PRO A 179 9.46 2.96 3.01
C PRO A 179 10.94 2.49 3.05
N SER A 180 11.56 2.46 4.24
CA SER A 180 12.94 2.01 4.42
C SER A 180 13.09 1.17 5.69
N PRO A 181 12.63 -0.10 5.68
CA PRO A 181 12.61 -0.94 6.88
C PRO A 181 14.01 -1.42 7.31
N ALA A 182 14.99 -1.43 6.38
CA ALA A 182 16.33 -1.95 6.65
C ALA A 182 17.18 -1.04 7.55
N ASP A 183 16.91 0.27 7.54
CA ASP A 183 17.64 1.30 8.29
C ASP A 183 16.73 2.11 9.22
N ASN A 184 15.57 1.55 9.56
CA ASN A 184 14.56 2.16 10.42
C ASN A 184 15.14 2.69 11.76
N PRO A 185 14.77 3.91 12.19
CA PRO A 185 15.13 4.42 13.52
C PRO A 185 14.71 3.46 14.64
N LYS A 186 15.55 3.31 15.67
CA LYS A 186 15.27 2.41 16.81
C LYS A 186 14.22 2.97 17.78
N ASP A 187 14.08 4.28 17.80
CA ASP A 187 13.09 5.05 18.55
C ASP A 187 12.92 6.38 17.79
N PRO A 188 11.69 6.81 17.43
CA PRO A 188 10.37 6.23 17.75
C PRO A 188 10.02 4.96 16.96
N TYR A 189 8.89 4.33 17.30
CA TYR A 189 8.17 3.39 16.42
C TYR A 189 6.94 4.07 15.79
N PHE A 190 6.40 3.49 14.71
CA PHE A 190 5.35 4.11 13.87
C PHE A 190 4.02 3.34 13.94
N PRO A 191 3.17 3.57 14.95
CA PRO A 191 1.97 2.74 15.19
C PRO A 191 0.85 2.90 14.17
N TYR A 192 0.92 3.88 13.26
CA TYR A 192 -0.05 4.06 12.17
C TYR A 192 0.55 3.72 10.79
N GLY A 193 1.81 3.28 10.75
CA GLY A 193 2.57 3.26 9.51
C GLY A 193 2.85 4.66 8.97
N PHE A 194 3.01 4.75 7.65
CA PHE A 194 3.32 5.97 6.92
C PHE A 194 2.10 6.42 6.13
N PHE A 195 1.98 7.73 5.97
CA PHE A 195 0.98 8.37 5.13
C PHE A 195 1.71 9.04 3.96
N GLY A 196 1.20 8.82 2.76
CA GLY A 196 1.58 9.57 1.57
C GLY A 196 0.42 10.43 1.11
N PHE A 197 0.69 11.66 0.69
CA PHE A 197 -0.28 12.55 0.06
C PHE A 197 0.43 13.60 -0.80
N SER A 198 -0.35 14.30 -1.62
CA SER A 198 0.06 15.53 -2.27
C SER A 198 -0.94 16.64 -2.00
N VAL A 199 -0.46 17.88 -1.89
CA VAL A 199 -1.28 19.09 -1.83
C VAL A 199 -1.07 19.86 -3.12
N GLN A 200 -2.11 20.02 -3.91
CA GLN A 200 -2.09 20.71 -5.20
C GLN A 200 -2.83 22.05 -5.13
N GLY A 201 -2.58 22.93 -6.09
CA GLY A 201 -3.27 24.22 -6.20
C GLY A 201 -2.61 25.36 -5.43
N LEU A 202 -1.35 25.18 -5.01
CA LEU A 202 -0.52 26.24 -4.42
C LEU A 202 0.13 27.07 -5.54
N ASN A 203 0.59 28.29 -5.22
CA ASN A 203 1.59 28.93 -6.07
C ASN A 203 2.96 28.33 -5.77
N ALA A 204 3.86 28.40 -6.76
CA ALA A 204 5.23 27.95 -6.62
C ALA A 204 5.92 28.62 -5.41
N GLY A 205 6.31 27.83 -4.41
CA GLY A 205 6.98 28.29 -3.19
C GLY A 205 6.05 28.72 -2.06
N ASP A 206 4.74 28.57 -2.18
CA ASP A 206 3.81 28.90 -1.09
C ASP A 206 3.88 27.88 0.05
N SER A 207 3.50 28.32 1.25
CA SER A 207 3.36 27.47 2.43
C SER A 207 1.92 27.05 2.65
N THR A 208 1.71 25.87 3.23
CA THR A 208 0.40 25.42 3.71
C THR A 208 0.54 24.65 5.02
N VAL A 209 -0.58 24.43 5.71
CA VAL A 209 -0.64 23.57 6.89
C VAL A 209 -1.60 22.42 6.61
N VAL A 210 -1.07 21.20 6.66
CA VAL A 210 -1.91 19.99 6.65
C VAL A 210 -2.18 19.56 8.09
N THR A 211 -3.44 19.51 8.46
CA THR A 211 -3.90 18.99 9.74
C THR A 211 -4.21 17.51 9.59
N MET A 212 -3.48 16.66 10.30
CA MET A 212 -3.71 15.22 10.38
C MET A 212 -4.38 14.90 11.72
N ILE A 213 -5.60 14.35 11.66
CA ILE A 213 -6.42 13.97 12.81
C ILE A 213 -6.40 12.45 12.93
N LEU A 214 -5.73 11.93 13.95
CA LEU A 214 -5.70 10.51 14.28
C LEU A 214 -6.87 10.20 15.23
N HIS A 215 -7.90 9.53 14.73
CA HIS A 215 -9.17 9.26 15.45
C HIS A 215 -9.09 8.13 16.48
N TYR A 216 -7.88 7.75 16.86
CA TYR A 216 -7.60 6.88 17.99
C TYR A 216 -6.43 7.52 18.75
N PRO A 217 -6.57 7.89 20.03
CA PRO A 217 -5.55 8.66 20.73
C PRO A 217 -4.44 7.73 21.23
N LEU A 218 -3.37 7.58 20.43
CA LEU A 218 -2.08 7.07 20.92
C LEU A 218 -1.18 8.24 21.33
N ALA A 219 -0.24 7.98 22.24
CA ALA A 219 0.83 8.93 22.57
C ALA A 219 1.81 9.09 21.40
N ILE A 220 1.38 9.80 20.37
CA ILE A 220 2.27 10.30 19.33
C ILE A 220 2.96 11.55 19.89
N THR A 221 4.29 11.53 19.87
CA THR A 221 5.11 12.62 20.40
C THR A 221 6.07 13.21 19.37
N THR A 222 6.13 12.61 18.19
CA THR A 222 6.96 13.09 17.08
C THR A 222 6.36 12.74 15.72
N TYR A 223 6.91 13.30 14.66
CA TYR A 223 6.59 12.98 13.27
C TYR A 223 7.89 12.84 12.50
N PHE A 224 8.03 11.75 11.74
CA PHE A 224 9.24 11.43 10.99
C PHE A 224 8.97 11.39 9.50
N LYS A 225 10.03 11.65 8.73
CA LYS A 225 10.04 11.53 7.28
C LYS A 225 11.18 10.63 6.83
N TYR A 226 10.96 9.97 5.70
CA TYR A 226 12.01 9.32 4.92
C TYR A 226 11.96 9.90 3.52
N GLY A 227 12.82 10.88 3.26
CA GLY A 227 12.78 11.68 2.04
C GLY A 227 14.02 12.55 1.92
N PRO A 228 14.17 13.29 0.82
CA PRO A 228 15.26 14.24 0.66
C PRO A 228 15.02 15.51 1.49
N THR A 229 16.09 16.29 1.67
CA THR A 229 16.05 17.64 2.24
C THR A 229 16.92 18.57 1.37
N PRO A 230 16.76 19.91 1.47
CA PRO A 230 17.55 20.85 0.67
C PRO A 230 19.07 20.67 0.80
N ASP A 231 19.54 20.20 1.95
CA ASP A 231 20.96 19.93 2.25
C ASP A 231 21.40 18.48 1.94
N ASN A 232 20.45 17.54 1.81
CA ASN A 232 20.73 16.15 1.47
C ASN A 232 19.65 15.59 0.52
N PRO A 233 19.92 15.57 -0.81
CA PRO A 233 18.94 15.13 -1.81
C PRO A 233 18.77 13.61 -1.88
N VAL A 234 19.54 12.83 -1.12
CA VAL A 234 19.35 11.38 -1.00
C VAL A 234 18.31 11.11 0.08
N PRO A 235 17.27 10.29 -0.17
CA PRO A 235 16.30 9.93 0.86
C PRO A 235 16.97 9.41 2.13
N HIS A 236 16.59 9.98 3.27
CA HIS A 236 17.12 9.63 4.58
C HIS A 236 16.08 9.90 5.66
N TRP A 237 16.30 9.31 6.82
CA TRP A 237 15.46 9.55 8.00
C TRP A 237 15.77 10.91 8.61
N TYR A 238 14.72 11.68 8.89
CA TYR A 238 14.82 12.87 9.71
C TYR A 238 13.55 13.07 10.55
N GLU A 239 13.74 13.59 11.76
CA GLU A 239 12.63 14.02 12.61
C GLU A 239 12.12 15.37 12.08
N PHE A 240 10.83 15.44 11.75
CA PHE A 240 10.24 16.63 11.15
C PHE A 240 9.77 17.61 12.23
N VAL A 241 10.69 18.07 13.07
CA VAL A 241 10.39 19.05 14.13
C VAL A 241 10.26 20.45 13.52
N HIS A 242 9.23 21.20 13.94
CA HIS A 242 9.02 22.58 13.51
C HIS A 242 10.23 23.48 13.82
N ASP A 243 10.88 24.00 12.78
CA ASP A 243 12.12 24.79 12.88
C ASP A 243 11.89 26.32 12.79
N GLY A 244 10.65 26.75 12.58
CA GLY A 244 10.29 28.15 12.32
C GLY A 244 9.78 28.39 10.91
N ARG A 245 10.02 27.45 10.00
CA ARG A 245 9.60 27.49 8.59
C ARG A 245 8.79 26.26 8.20
N THR A 246 9.32 25.06 8.46
CA THR A 246 8.67 23.77 8.17
C THR A 246 8.71 22.85 9.39
N GLY A 247 7.84 21.85 9.43
CA GLY A 247 7.88 20.78 10.43
C GLY A 247 6.52 20.53 11.09
N ALA A 248 6.49 19.58 12.01
CA ALA A 248 5.30 19.13 12.70
C ALA A 248 5.15 19.76 14.09
N ARG A 249 3.90 20.03 14.47
CA ARG A 249 3.48 20.30 15.86
C ARG A 249 2.36 19.35 16.23
N ILE A 250 2.42 18.78 17.42
CA ILE A 250 1.53 17.69 17.82
C ILE A 250 0.76 18.11 19.07
N ARG A 251 -0.54 17.82 19.06
CA ARG A 251 -1.45 18.10 20.18
C ARG A 251 -2.32 16.88 20.46
N LEU A 252 -2.24 16.39 21.69
CA LEU A 252 -3.10 15.32 22.18
C LEU A 252 -4.42 15.90 22.69
N PHE A 253 -5.52 15.31 22.23
CA PHE A 253 -6.87 15.53 22.75
C PHE A 253 -7.37 14.22 23.39
N THR A 254 -8.53 14.29 24.05
CA THR A 254 -9.10 13.14 24.76
C THR A 254 -9.45 11.98 23.82
N ASP A 255 -9.90 12.31 22.60
CA ASP A 255 -10.45 11.38 21.62
C ASP A 255 -9.63 11.31 20.32
N ALA A 256 -8.64 12.19 20.14
CA ALA A 256 -7.79 12.20 18.96
C ALA A 256 -6.38 12.72 19.26
N THR A 257 -5.42 12.40 18.39
CA THR A 257 -4.17 13.15 18.30
C THR A 257 -4.15 13.96 17.02
N VAL A 258 -3.90 15.26 17.13
CA VAL A 258 -3.84 16.17 15.98
C VAL A 258 -2.40 16.59 15.73
N ILE A 259 -1.97 16.44 14.48
CA ILE A 259 -0.64 16.80 14.00
C ILE A 259 -0.81 17.89 12.95
N TYR A 260 -0.16 19.03 13.16
CA TYR A 260 -0.10 20.13 12.22
C TYR A 260 1.23 20.04 11.48
N LEU A 261 1.19 19.73 10.19
CA LEU A 261 2.33 19.67 9.30
C LEU A 261 2.46 21.01 8.59
N TYR A 262 3.47 21.79 8.96
CA TYR A 262 3.80 23.05 8.30
C TYR A 262 4.73 22.73 7.14
N LEU A 263 4.21 22.89 5.92
CA LEU A 263 4.86 22.51 4.68
C LEU A 263 5.05 23.74 3.78
N MET A 264 6.03 23.67 2.91
CA MET A 264 6.31 24.72 1.92
C MET A 264 6.81 24.06 0.64
N ASP A 265 6.19 24.44 -0.47
CA ASP A 265 6.48 23.93 -1.81
C ASP A 265 7.94 24.25 -2.20
N GLY A 266 8.72 23.21 -2.51
CA GLY A 266 10.15 23.29 -2.79
C GLY A 266 11.09 23.28 -1.58
N GLU A 267 10.61 22.95 -0.38
CA GLU A 267 11.41 22.97 0.86
C GLU A 267 11.38 21.63 1.61
N ARG A 268 12.05 21.55 2.77
CA ARG A 268 12.02 20.35 3.63
C ARG A 268 10.58 19.94 3.98
N GLY A 269 10.24 18.68 3.70
CA GLY A 269 8.89 18.15 3.85
C GLY A 269 8.11 18.06 2.54
N ASP A 270 8.64 18.64 1.46
CA ASP A 270 8.23 18.40 0.09
C ASP A 270 9.27 17.51 -0.61
N ASP A 271 8.90 16.26 -0.87
CA ASP A 271 9.82 15.19 -1.25
C ASP A 271 10.44 15.37 -2.64
N ASP A 272 9.88 16.24 -3.50
CA ASP A 272 10.49 16.55 -4.80
C ASP A 272 11.42 17.78 -4.77
N LEU A 273 11.40 18.54 -3.68
CA LEU A 273 12.16 19.78 -3.44
C LEU A 273 12.00 20.84 -4.56
N ALA A 274 10.95 20.75 -5.38
CA ALA A 274 10.72 21.63 -6.50
C ALA A 274 9.51 22.53 -6.25
N ALA A 275 9.73 23.85 -6.15
CA ALA A 275 8.66 24.83 -6.06
C ALA A 275 7.81 24.85 -7.34
N ASN A 276 6.75 24.04 -7.38
CA ASN A 276 5.96 23.73 -8.56
C ASN A 276 4.45 23.88 -8.38
N GLY A 277 4.02 24.34 -7.20
CA GLY A 277 2.62 24.46 -6.79
C GLY A 277 2.02 23.17 -6.25
N THR A 278 2.84 22.13 -6.05
CA THR A 278 2.45 20.85 -5.49
C THR A 278 3.45 20.44 -4.42
N ILE A 279 2.96 20.10 -3.24
CA ILE A 279 3.77 19.46 -2.20
C ILE A 279 3.52 17.96 -2.27
N THR A 280 4.57 17.15 -2.36
CA THR A 280 4.49 15.69 -2.23
C THR A 280 5.07 15.27 -0.88
N ASP A 281 4.29 14.62 -0.04
CA ASP A 281 4.66 14.34 1.34
C ASP A 281 4.51 12.85 1.66
N VAL A 282 5.58 12.25 2.19
CA VAL A 282 5.52 10.99 2.93
C VAL A 282 6.02 11.18 4.36
N GLY A 283 5.28 10.66 5.34
CA GLY A 283 5.74 10.68 6.72
C GLY A 283 4.88 9.85 7.68
N ALA A 284 5.34 9.75 8.93
CA ALA A 284 4.73 8.89 9.94
C ALA A 284 4.62 9.57 11.31
N PRO A 285 3.46 9.47 11.98
CA PRO A 285 3.33 9.70 13.41
C PRO A 285 4.20 8.72 14.20
N GLY A 286 5.12 9.24 15.01
CA GLY A 286 6.01 8.47 15.86
C GLY A 286 5.61 8.49 17.33
N ALA A 287 5.66 7.31 17.96
CA ALA A 287 5.49 7.14 19.39
C ALA A 287 6.82 6.70 20.02
N ARG A 288 7.21 7.32 21.13
CA ARG A 288 8.39 6.94 21.91
C ARG A 288 7.98 6.04 23.07
N ALA A 289 8.82 5.04 23.36
CA ALA A 289 8.52 4.03 24.39
C ALA A 289 8.35 4.63 25.80
N GLU A 290 9.11 5.69 26.09
CA GLU A 290 9.08 6.42 27.36
C GLU A 290 7.79 7.20 27.59
N ASP A 291 7.18 7.72 26.53
CA ASP A 291 5.94 8.50 26.60
C ASP A 291 4.71 7.59 26.75
N THR A 292 4.75 6.40 26.17
CA THR A 292 3.71 5.38 26.35
C THR A 292 3.68 4.81 27.77
N ALA A 293 4.82 4.78 28.47
CA ALA A 293 4.90 4.35 29.87
C ALA A 293 4.25 5.38 30.83
N ARG A 294 4.42 6.68 30.55
CA ARG A 294 3.84 7.77 31.36
C ARG A 294 2.31 7.80 31.32
N LEU A 295 1.70 7.42 30.20
CA LEU A 295 0.24 7.29 30.10
C LEU A 295 -0.32 6.10 30.91
N LYS A 296 0.45 5.03 31.08
CA LYS A 296 0.04 3.86 31.88
C LYS A 296 0.09 4.13 33.39
N ASP A 297 1.02 4.97 33.84
CA ASP A 297 1.18 5.36 35.25
C ASP A 297 0.16 6.44 35.68
N GLY A 298 -0.51 7.11 34.73
CA GLY A 298 -1.56 8.10 35.00
C GLY A 298 -2.90 7.52 35.47
N SER A 299 -3.06 6.19 35.50
CA SER A 299 -4.29 5.51 35.94
C SER A 299 -4.00 4.53 37.09
N GLY A 300 -3.46 5.03 38.21
CA GLY A 300 -3.30 4.18 39.39
C GLY A 300 -2.75 4.88 40.64
N GLY A 301 -3.65 5.34 41.52
CA GLY A 301 -3.43 5.27 42.97
C GLY A 301 -2.56 6.35 43.62
N GLY A 302 -3.15 7.07 44.57
CA GLY A 302 -2.44 8.07 45.38
C GLY A 302 -1.37 7.49 46.30
N GLY A 303 -0.45 8.36 46.71
CA GLY A 303 0.55 8.10 47.74
C GLY A 303 1.61 9.20 47.74
N GLY A 304 1.59 10.08 48.74
CA GLY A 304 2.36 11.32 48.76
C GLY A 304 3.86 11.19 49.01
N GLY A 305 4.55 12.34 48.92
CA GLY A 305 5.90 12.49 49.46
C GLY A 305 6.74 13.62 48.86
N GLY A 306 6.55 14.85 49.37
CA GLY A 306 7.68 15.68 49.81
C GLY A 306 8.49 16.52 48.80
N CYS A 307 8.26 17.83 48.89
CA CYS A 307 9.23 18.95 48.92
C CYS A 307 10.16 19.22 47.72
N PHE A 308 9.89 20.33 47.01
CA PHE A 308 10.78 21.49 47.02
C PHE A 308 9.97 22.81 47.11
N ILE A 309 10.06 23.43 48.29
CA ILE A 309 9.85 24.85 48.61
C ILE A 309 10.85 25.71 47.77
N ASN A 310 10.64 26.97 47.38
CA ASN A 310 10.00 28.12 48.05
C ASN A 310 9.82 29.26 47.00
N SER A 311 8.64 29.86 46.89
CA SER A 311 8.26 31.18 47.42
C SER A 311 8.45 32.38 46.47
N VAL A 312 7.31 32.88 45.96
CA VAL A 312 7.14 34.22 45.37
C VAL A 312 6.70 35.18 46.49
N PRO A 313 7.22 36.41 46.58
CA PRO A 313 6.57 37.47 47.34
C PRO A 313 5.68 38.31 46.43
N ALA A 314 4.40 38.42 46.80
CA ALA A 314 3.46 39.40 46.27
C ALA A 314 3.72 40.80 46.87
N PRO A 315 3.14 41.84 46.27
CA PRO A 315 2.32 42.80 47.00
C PRO A 315 0.82 42.49 46.85
#